data_AF-A0A9E2AWV0-F1
#
_entry.id   AF-A0A9E2AWV0-F1
#
_cell.length_a   1.000
_cell.length_b   1.000
_cell.length_c   1.000
_cell.angle_alpha   90.00
_cell.angle_beta   90.00
_cell.angle_gamma   90.00
#
_symmetry.space_group_name_H-M   'P 1'
#
loop_
_entity.id
_entity.type
_entity.pdbx_description
1 polymer ?
#
loop_
_entity_poly.entity_id
_entity_poly.type
_entity_poly.pdbx_seq_one_letter_code
_entity_poly.pdbx_strand_id
1 'polypeptide(L)' 'SSELNKYNADWNLHIYGHTGHAFTNPNAVFPEKGLFFEPKSNKRSWNSMVYFFNEAFN' A
#
# COMPACT_ATOMS: atom_id res chain seq x y z
N SER A 1 -8.00 5.84 -12.99
CA SER A 1 -7.55 4.86 -13.99
C SER A 1 -7.31 5.48 -15.36
N SER A 2 -8.01 6.55 -15.79
CA SER A 2 -7.88 7.10 -17.15
C SER A 2 -6.45 7.45 -17.57
N GLU A 3 -5.64 8.05 -16.69
CA GLU A 3 -4.23 8.34 -16.97
C GLU A 3 -3.42 7.05 -17.18
N LEU A 4 -3.45 6.13 -16.22
CA LEU A 4 -2.72 4.85 -16.28
C LEU A 4 -3.12 4.01 -17.51
N ASN A 5 -4.42 3.98 -17.82
CA ASN A 5 -4.95 3.29 -18.99
C ASN A 5 -4.52 3.96 -20.30
N LYS A 6 -4.52 5.30 -20.36
CA LYS A 6 -4.10 6.05 -21.56
C LYS A 6 -2.66 5.73 -21.94
N TYR A 7 -1.79 5.52 -20.96
CA TYR A 7 -0.38 5.21 -21.18
C TYR A 7 -0.08 3.70 -21.21
N ASN A 8 -1.12 2.85 -21.20
CA ASN A 8 -0.99 1.39 -21.19
C ASN A 8 -0.02 0.89 -20.10
N ALA A 9 -0.05 1.54 -18.93
CA ALA A 9 0.72 1.12 -17.78
C ALA A 9 0.16 -0.18 -17.21
N ASP A 10 1.03 -1.07 -16.75
CA ASP A 10 0.64 -2.19 -15.91
C ASP A 10 0.52 -1.68 -14.46
N TRP A 11 -0.71 -1.67 -13.93
CA TRP A 11 -0.99 -1.04 -12.64
C TRP A 11 -2.00 -1.83 -11.80
N ASN A 12 -1.74 -1.82 -10.49
CA ASN A 12 -2.64 -2.34 -9.47
C ASN A 12 -2.89 -1.26 -8.41
N LEU A 13 -4.10 -1.22 -7.85
CA LEU A 13 -4.43 -0.36 -6.71
C LEU A 13 -4.85 -1.22 -5.52
N HIS A 14 -4.14 -1.08 -4.41
CA HIS A 14 -4.43 -1.79 -3.16
C HIS A 14 -5.05 -0.83 -2.15
N ILE A 15 -6.31 -1.08 -1.78
CA ILE A 15 -7.03 -0.31 -0.76
C ILE A 15 -7.19 -1.19 0.48
N TYR A 16 -6.74 -0.69 1.63
CA TYR A 16 -6.85 -1.38 2.90
C TYR A 16 -7.86 -0.69 3.82
N GLY A 17 -8.91 -1.40 4.21
CA GLY A 17 -9.91 -0.89 5.16
C GLY A 17 -9.32 -0.63 6.54
N HIS A 18 -9.91 0.31 7.28
CA HIS A 18 -9.49 0.68 8.64
C HIS A 18 -8.00 1.07 8.79
N THR A 19 -7.41 1.58 7.71
CA THR A 19 -5.99 1.89 7.64
C THR A 19 -5.78 3.39 7.50
N GLY A 20 -4.99 3.97 8.39
CA GLY A 20 -4.61 5.38 8.38
C GLY A 20 -3.41 5.68 7.49
N HIS A 21 -3.04 6.96 7.42
CA HIS A 21 -1.72 7.37 6.92
C HIS A 21 -0.61 6.80 7.81
N ALA A 22 0.58 6.63 7.23
CA ALA A 22 1.75 6.09 7.93
C ALA A 22 1.56 4.69 8.54
N PHE A 23 0.62 3.88 8.01
CA PHE A 23 0.31 2.55 8.52
C PHE A 23 1.47 1.55 8.50
N THR A 24 2.54 1.83 7.75
CA THR A 24 3.76 1.03 7.69
C THR A 24 4.80 1.42 8.74
N ASN A 25 4.64 2.57 9.41
CA ASN A 25 5.56 3.06 10.43
C ASN A 25 5.10 2.63 11.82
N PRO A 26 5.81 1.72 12.52
CA PRO A 26 5.45 1.26 13.87
C PRO A 26 5.41 2.38 14.93
N ASN A 27 6.06 3.51 14.67
CA ASN A 27 6.12 4.65 15.57
C ASN A 27 5.01 5.69 15.31
N ALA A 28 4.09 5.45 14.36
CA ALA A 28 2.96 6.35 14.12
C ALA A 28 1.90 6.19 15.22
N VAL A 29 1.69 7.25 16.01
CA VAL A 29 0.86 7.23 17.23
C VAL A 29 -0.08 8.44 17.36
N PHE A 30 -0.60 8.96 16.24
CA PHE A 30 -1.54 10.09 16.19
C PHE A 30 -2.87 9.70 15.51
N PRO A 31 -3.64 8.75 16.09
CA PRO A 31 -4.87 8.22 15.48
C PRO A 31 -5.95 9.28 15.26
N GLU A 32 -6.00 10.33 16.08
CA GLU A 32 -6.91 11.46 15.94
C GLU A 32 -6.67 12.28 14.66
N LYS A 33 -5.45 12.20 14.10
CA LYS A 33 -5.10 12.77 12.79
C LYS A 33 -5.12 11.73 11.67
N GLY A 34 -5.53 10.50 11.98
CA GLY A 34 -5.50 9.37 11.06
C GLY A 34 -4.10 8.85 10.75
N LEU A 35 -3.10 9.12 11.60
CA LEU A 35 -1.73 8.62 11.45
C LEU A 35 -1.43 7.56 12.51
N PHE A 36 -1.53 6.29 12.14
CA PHE A 36 -1.29 5.20 13.08
C PHE A 36 -0.78 3.96 12.37
N PHE A 37 0.07 3.19 13.05
CA PHE A 37 0.52 1.88 12.57
C PHE A 37 -0.66 0.91 12.46
N GLU A 38 -0.78 0.21 11.32
CA GLU A 38 -1.75 -0.88 11.17
C GLU A 38 -1.03 -2.15 10.70
N PRO A 39 -0.82 -3.15 11.59
CA PRO A 39 0.04 -4.29 11.30
C PRO A 39 -0.47 -5.19 10.16
N LYS A 40 -1.80 -5.33 9.98
CA LYS A 40 -2.33 -6.19 8.91
C LYS A 40 -2.09 -5.57 7.53
N SER A 41 -2.32 -4.28 7.39
CA SER A 41 -2.11 -3.51 6.17
C SER A 41 -0.64 -3.38 5.85
N ASN A 42 0.22 -3.14 6.84
CA ASN A 42 1.67 -3.15 6.64
C ASN A 42 2.16 -4.48 6.06
N LYS A 43 1.70 -5.61 6.64
CA LYS A 43 2.04 -6.94 6.13
C LYS A 43 1.49 -7.18 4.72
N ARG A 44 0.24 -6.80 4.46
CA ARG A 44 -0.40 -7.00 3.15
C ARG A 44 0.27 -6.15 2.07
N SER A 45 0.59 -4.88 2.34
CA SER A 45 1.28 -4.00 1.40
C SER A 45 2.68 -4.50 1.08
N TRP A 46 3.40 -4.99 2.10
CA TRP A 46 4.71 -5.59 1.89
C TRP A 46 4.66 -6.81 0.99
N ASN A 47 3.71 -7.72 1.24
CA ASN A 47 3.53 -8.90 0.40
C ASN A 47 3.17 -8.53 -1.05
N SER A 48 2.31 -7.54 -1.26
CA SER A 48 1.96 -7.06 -2.60
C SER A 48 3.17 -6.46 -3.34
N MET A 49 4.01 -5.70 -2.64
CA MET A 49 5.26 -5.17 -3.21
C MET A 49 6.23 -6.30 -3.60
N VAL A 50 6.43 -7.29 -2.72
CA VAL A 50 7.30 -8.45 -3.01
C VAL A 50 6.78 -9.23 -4.22
N TYR A 51 5.47 -9.45 -4.30
CA TYR A 51 4.85 -10.11 -5.46
C TYR A 51 5.12 -9.33 -6.76
N PHE A 52 4.90 -8.01 -6.76
CA PHE A 52 5.14 -7.16 -7.93
C PHE A 52 6.61 -7.19 -8.37
N PHE A 53 7.56 -7.14 -7.44
CA PHE A 53 8.98 -7.26 -7.78
C PHE A 53 9.34 -8.65 -8.31
N ASN A 54 8.72 -9.70 -7.79
CA ASN A 54 8.91 -11.04 -8.34
C ASN A 54 8.39 -11.14 -9.78
N GLU A 55 7.25 -10.53 -10.09
CA GLU A 55 6.72 -10.47 -11.46
C GLU A 55 7.60 -9.65 -12.41
N ALA A 56 8.16 -8.53 -11.92
CA ALA A 56 8.94 -7.61 -12.75
C ALA A 56 10.37 -8.09 -13.04
N PHE A 57 10.95 -8.93 -12.18
CA PHE A 57 12.38 -9.22 -12.21
C PHE A 57 12.76 -10.70 -12.25
N ASN A 58 11.80 -11.63 -12.11
CA ASN A 58 12.03 -13.07 -12.25
C ASN A 58 11.28 -13.64 -13.45
#